data_AF-A0A271ITY7-F1
#
_entry.id   AF-A0A271ITY7-F1
#
_cell.length_a   1.000
_cell.length_b   1.000
_cell.length_c   1.000
_cell.angle_alpha   90.00
_cell.angle_beta   90.00
_cell.angle_gamma   90.00
#
_symmetry.space_group_name_H-M   'P 1'
#
loop_
_entity.id
_entity.type
_entity.pdbx_description
1 polymer ?
#
loop_
_entity_poly.entity_id
_entity_poly.type
_entity_poly.pdbx_seq_one_letter_code
_entity_poly.pdbx_strand_id
1 'polypeptide(L)'
;MTPRTIDVYSADCPLCADAVALVERLARPDDTVTVRSVNAEAVASEAARLGVRSVPAVAVDGELASCCRAGGVTEAGLHAALGA
;
A
#
# COMPACT_ATOMS: atom_id res chain seq x y z
N MET A 1 -13.62 14.76 8.84
CA MET A 1 -12.89 14.00 7.80
C MET A 1 -12.96 12.53 8.18
N THR A 2 -13.11 11.63 7.23
CA THR A 2 -13.26 10.19 7.51
C THR A 2 -11.87 9.54 7.61
N PRO A 3 -11.58 8.77 8.67
CA PRO A 3 -10.34 8.01 8.78
C PRO A 3 -10.28 6.95 7.68
N ARG A 4 -9.11 6.77 7.07
CA ARG A 4 -8.88 5.77 6.03
C ARG A 4 -8.02 4.63 6.57
N THR A 5 -8.26 3.42 6.08
CA THR A 5 -7.38 2.28 6.33
C THR A 5 -6.42 2.14 5.16
N ILE A 6 -5.11 2.24 5.42
CA ILE A 6 -4.07 2.14 4.41
C ILE A 6 -3.27 0.87 4.67
N ASP A 7 -3.38 -0.10 3.77
CA ASP A 7 -2.67 -1.38 3.85
C ASP A 7 -1.49 -1.38 2.86
N VAL A 8 -0.27 -1.56 3.38
CA VAL A 8 0.96 -1.64 2.59
C VAL A 8 1.44 -3.09 2.52
N TYR A 9 1.29 -3.71 1.36
CA TYR A 9 1.76 -5.06 1.09
C TYR A 9 3.25 -5.06 0.78
N SER A 10 4.04 -5.73 1.62
CA SER A 10 5.51 -5.79 1.55
C SER A 10 5.98 -7.23 1.66
N ALA A 11 7.17 -7.56 1.13
CA ALA A 11 7.81 -8.88 1.30
C ALA A 11 8.93 -8.87 2.36
N ASP A 12 8.90 -7.93 3.31
CA ASP A 12 9.98 -7.70 4.29
C ASP A 12 11.34 -7.45 3.61
N CYS A 13 11.30 -6.79 2.45
CA CYS A 13 12.48 -6.45 1.67
C CYS A 13 12.91 -5.00 1.98
N PRO A 14 14.22 -4.71 2.13
CA PRO A 14 14.70 -3.34 2.35
C PRO A 14 14.29 -2.37 1.23
N LEU A 15 14.07 -2.87 0.01
CA LEU A 15 13.56 -2.05 -1.10
C LEU A 15 12.11 -1.58 -0.89
N CYS A 16 11.37 -2.21 0.02
CA CYS A 16 10.01 -1.78 0.36
C CYS A 16 10.00 -0.65 1.41
N ALA A 17 11.11 -0.41 2.11
CA ALA A 17 11.18 0.55 3.21
C ALA A 17 10.86 1.98 2.76
N ASP A 18 11.38 2.39 1.60
CA ASP A 18 11.15 3.74 1.06
C ASP A 18 9.66 3.97 0.71
N ALA A 19 8.98 2.93 0.22
CA ALA A 19 7.55 2.99 -0.08
C ALA A 19 6.70 3.08 1.19
N VAL A 20 7.05 2.34 2.24
CA VAL A 20 6.37 2.44 3.55
C VAL A 20 6.55 3.83 4.12
N ALA A 21 7.78 4.35 4.17
CA ALA A 21 8.07 5.68 4.69
C ALA A 21 7.34 6.78 3.89
N LEU A 22 7.21 6.62 2.57
CA LEU A 22 6.42 7.54 1.75
C LEU A 22 4.93 7.50 2.12
N VAL A 23 4.35 6.31 2.29
CA VAL A 23 2.94 6.17 2.72
C VAL A 23 2.72 6.83 4.08
N GLU A 24 3.60 6.59 5.05
CA GLU A 24 3.50 7.19 6.39
C GLU A 24 3.58 8.72 6.36
N ARG A 25 4.43 9.30 5.49
CA ARG A 25 4.51 10.76 5.31
C ARG A 25 3.26 11.37 4.68
N LEU A 26 2.61 10.63 3.77
CA LEU A 26 1.43 11.09 3.04
C LEU A 26 0.11 10.79 3.79
N ALA A 27 0.15 9.87 4.76
CA ALA A 27 -0.95 9.59 5.65
C ALA A 27 -1.23 10.77 6.59
N ARG A 28 -2.50 10.99 6.91
CA ARG A 28 -2.92 11.99 7.88
C ARG A 28 -2.90 11.38 9.29
N PRO A 29 -2.93 12.20 10.35
CA PRO A 29 -2.93 11.71 11.73
C PRO A 29 -4.09 10.74 12.07
N ASP A 30 -5.23 10.86 11.37
CA ASP A 30 -6.41 10.02 11.58
C ASP A 30 -6.41 8.74 10.72
N ASP A 31 -5.48 8.60 9.78
CA ASP A 31 -5.42 7.43 8.91
C ASP A 31 -4.66 6.28 9.60
N THR A 32 -5.14 5.06 9.44
CA THR A 32 -4.52 3.86 10.00
C THR A 32 -3.62 3.20 8.95
N VAL A 33 -2.31 3.29 9.12
CA VAL A 33 -1.34 2.63 8.23
C VAL A 33 -0.95 1.27 8.80
N THR A 34 -1.14 0.20 8.02
CA THR A 34 -0.80 -1.17 8.39
C THR A 34 0.12 -1.78 7.35
N VAL A 35 1.32 -2.20 7.75
CA VAL A 35 2.21 -2.97 6.87
C VAL A 35 1.86 -4.44 6.96
N ARG A 36 1.48 -5.05 5.83
CA ARG A 36 1.13 -6.46 5.72
C ARG A 36 2.20 -7.21 4.95
N SER A 37 2.82 -8.19 5.60
CA SER A 37 3.83 -9.03 4.94
C SER A 37 3.17 -10.10 4.08
N VAL A 38 3.49 -10.12 2.78
CA VAL A 38 3.05 -11.17 1.83
C VAL A 38 3.78 -12.49 2.05
N ASN A 39 4.72 -12.57 3.00
CA ASN A 39 5.30 -13.85 3.42
C ASN A 39 4.25 -14.72 4.17
N ALA A 40 3.21 -14.11 4.73
CA ALA A 40 2.07 -14.83 5.26
C ALA A 40 1.11 -15.21 4.13
N GLU A 41 0.82 -16.50 3.98
CA GLU A 41 -0.03 -17.04 2.90
C GLU A 41 -1.43 -16.40 2.84
N ALA A 42 -2.03 -16.11 4.01
CA ALA A 42 -3.31 -15.43 4.10
C ALA A 42 -3.25 -14.00 3.52
N VAL A 43 -2.15 -13.28 3.77
CA VAL A 43 -1.95 -11.91 3.26
C VAL A 43 -1.67 -11.94 1.76
N ALA A 44 -0.85 -12.89 1.29
CA ALA A 44 -0.59 -13.07 -0.13
C ALA A 44 -1.88 -13.37 -0.91
N SER A 45 -2.73 -14.22 -0.36
CA SER A 45 -4.04 -14.57 -0.95
C SER A 45 -4.97 -13.35 -1.02
N GLU A 46 -5.03 -12.55 0.05
CA GLU A 46 -5.79 -11.29 0.08
C GLU A 46 -5.27 -10.30 -0.97
N ALA A 47 -3.96 -10.11 -1.03
CA ALA A 47 -3.30 -9.22 -1.98
C ALA A 47 -3.58 -9.65 -3.43
N ALA A 48 -3.50 -10.94 -3.73
CA ALA A 48 -3.81 -11.50 -5.05
C ALA A 48 -5.28 -11.26 -5.43
N ARG A 49 -6.23 -11.44 -4.50
CA ARG A 49 -7.65 -11.13 -4.72
C ARG A 49 -7.89 -9.66 -5.04
N LEU A 50 -7.10 -8.76 -4.46
CA LEU A 50 -7.14 -7.32 -4.75
C LEU A 50 -6.43 -6.94 -6.05
N GLY A 51 -5.79 -7.90 -6.74
CA GLY A 51 -5.07 -7.67 -7.99
C GLY A 51 -3.64 -7.19 -7.82
N VAL A 52 -3.04 -7.34 -6.63
CA VAL A 52 -1.61 -7.08 -6.41
C VAL A 52 -0.80 -8.08 -7.22
N ARG A 53 0.06 -7.58 -8.11
CA ARG A 53 0.96 -8.40 -8.94
C ARG A 53 2.44 -8.28 -8.56
N SER A 54 2.78 -7.24 -7.80
CA SER A 54 4.15 -6.90 -7.41
C SER A 54 4.13 -6.17 -6.08
N VAL A 55 5.13 -6.42 -5.23
CA VAL A 55 5.36 -5.66 -3.99
C VAL A 55 6.57 -4.74 -4.14
N PRO A 56 6.62 -3.57 -3.47
CA PRO A 56 5.59 -3.05 -2.55
C PRO A 56 4.30 -2.64 -3.28
N ALA A 57 3.15 -2.79 -2.62
CA ALA A 57 1.82 -2.36 -3.11
C ALA A 57 0.99 -1.72 -1.99
N VAL A 58 0.07 -0.83 -2.33
CA VAL A 58 -0.72 -0.05 -1.37
C VAL A 58 -2.20 -0.17 -1.70
N ALA A 59 -3.02 -0.47 -0.70
CA ALA A 59 -4.47 -0.39 -0.77
C ALA A 59 -4.99 0.66 0.22
N VAL A 60 -6.03 1.39 -0.18
CA VAL A 60 -6.71 2.40 0.63
C VAL A 60 -8.17 1.98 0.73
N ASP A 61 -8.67 1.82 1.95
CA ASP A 61 -10.03 1.36 2.26
C ASP A 61 -10.40 0.06 1.55
N GLY A 62 -9.43 -0.85 1.42
CA GLY A 62 -9.59 -2.15 0.76
C GLY A 62 -9.50 -2.09 -0.78
N GLU A 63 -9.25 -0.93 -1.38
CA GLU A 63 -9.06 -0.79 -2.82
C GLU A 63 -7.59 -0.55 -3.19
N LEU A 64 -7.09 -1.29 -4.18
CA LEU A 64 -5.73 -1.14 -4.66
C LEU A 64 -5.51 0.27 -5.27
N ALA A 65 -4.52 0.98 -4.74
CA ALA A 65 -4.13 2.30 -5.22
C ALA A 65 -3.76 2.27 -6.71
N SER A 66 -4.04 3.36 -7.42
CA SER A 66 -3.87 3.44 -8.88
C SER A 66 -2.43 3.16 -9.33
N CYS A 67 -1.41 3.54 -8.55
CA CYS A 67 0.00 3.18 -8.81
C CYS A 67 0.21 1.66 -8.92
N CYS A 68 -0.47 0.88 -8.08
CA CYS A 68 -0.17 -0.54 -7.91
C CYS A 68 -0.88 -1.43 -8.94
N ARG A 69 -1.80 -0.88 -9.74
CA ARG A 69 -2.57 -1.63 -10.76
C ARG A 69 -1.76 -1.97 -12.02
N ALA A 70 -0.66 -1.26 -12.30
CA ALA A 70 0.04 -1.36 -13.59
C ALA A 70 1.51 -1.85 -13.52
N GLY A 71 2.23 -1.69 -12.41
CA GLY A 71 3.65 -2.11 -12.40
C GLY A 71 4.48 -1.78 -11.16
N GLY A 72 3.86 -1.64 -9.99
CA GLY A 72 4.54 -1.31 -8.73
C GLY A 72 4.31 0.11 -8.24
N VAL A 73 4.69 0.36 -6.99
CA VAL A 73 4.50 1.67 -6.32
C VAL A 73 5.32 2.75 -7.01
N THR A 74 4.67 3.87 -7.33
CA THR A 74 5.29 5.11 -7.84
C THR A 74 4.83 6.29 -6.99
N GLU A 75 5.72 7.25 -6.77
CA GLU A 75 5.42 8.45 -5.96
C GLU A 75 4.23 9.25 -6.52
N ALA A 76 4.19 9.46 -7.84
CA ALA A 76 3.09 10.15 -8.50
C ALA A 76 1.72 9.48 -8.29
N GLY A 77 1.66 8.14 -8.34
CA GLY A 77 0.39 7.45 -8.09
C GLY A 77 0.04 7.34 -6.60
N LEU A 78 1.02 7.42 -5.70
CA LEU A 78 0.79 7.57 -4.26
C LEU A 78 0.15 8.92 -3.92
N HIS A 79 0.67 10.01 -4.47
CA HIS A 79 0.05 11.34 -4.36
C HIS A 79 -1.38 11.35 -4.89
N ALA A 80 -1.61 10.77 -6.08
CA ALA A 80 -2.94 10.68 -6.67
C ALA A 80 -3.93 9.85 -5.84
N ALA A 81 -3.47 8.79 -5.17
CA ALA A 81 -4.31 7.93 -4.34
C ALA A 81 -4.55 8.51 -2.93
N LEU A 82 -3.55 9.19 -2.36
CA LEU A 82 -3.62 9.72 -1.01
C LEU A 82 -4.15 11.15 -0.95
N GLY A 83 -4.24 11.84 -2.08
CA GLY A 83 -4.75 13.21 -2.20
C GLY A 83 -3.77 14.26 -1.70
N ALA A 84 -2.47 14.02 -1.88
CA ALA A 84 -1.37 14.88 -1.43
C ALA A 84 -0.72 15.66 -2.57
#